data_AF-A0A254RII4-F1
#
_entry.id   AF-A0A254RII4-F1
#
_cell.length_a   1.000
_cell.length_b   1.000
_cell.length_c   1.000
_cell.angle_alpha   90.00
_cell.angle_beta   90.00
_cell.angle_gamma   90.00
#
_symmetry.space_group_name_H-M   'P 1'
#
loop_
_entity.id
_entity.type
_entity.pdbx_description
1 polymer ?
#
loop_
_entity_poly.entity_id
_entity_poly.type
_entity_poly.pdbx_seq_one_letter_code
_entity_poly.pdbx_strand_id
1 'polypeptide(L)'
;MDCNCISAICDIVLATTAVVSAIFAFYQWNKSVKVNSSMANYDIIKDLYSDHLMNLLYEIDRETEFKKVEFGTGREKLVDKLLAKMEHVCWMLNQGIIKEKNNNVLIYWLNRICANKEIQEYLSNVKAEVEKQGHKTPYQNLENRIYKKER
;
A
#
# COMPACT_ATOMS: atom_id res chain seq x y z
N MET A 1 53.23 35.13 1.95
CA MET A 1 52.25 34.09 1.56
C MET A 1 50.90 34.73 1.66
N ASP A 2 50.33 35.07 0.51
CA ASP A 2 49.21 36.01 0.43
C ASP A 2 47.92 35.34 0.90
N CYS A 3 47.18 36.05 1.75
CA CYS A 3 45.91 35.62 2.36
C CYS A 3 44.91 35.07 1.33
N ASN A 4 44.99 35.55 0.08
CA ASN A 4 44.17 35.13 -1.05
C ASN A 4 44.42 33.68 -1.51
N CYS A 5 45.66 33.18 -1.43
CA CYS A 5 45.97 31.79 -1.83
C CYS A 5 45.38 30.78 -0.84
N ILE A 6 45.38 31.10 0.46
CA ILE A 6 44.82 30.23 1.50
C ILE A 6 43.29 30.18 1.36
N SER A 7 42.63 31.32 1.13
CA SER A 7 41.18 31.37 0.88
C SER A 7 40.79 30.50 -0.31
N ALA A 8 41.51 30.62 -1.44
CA ALA A 8 41.22 29.84 -2.63
C ALA A 8 41.33 28.33 -2.40
N ILE A 9 42.32 27.87 -1.62
CA ILE A 9 42.45 26.44 -1.27
C ILE A 9 41.28 25.99 -0.39
N CYS A 10 40.89 26.81 0.60
CA CYS A 10 39.74 26.52 1.45
C CYS A 10 38.43 26.42 0.63
N ASP A 11 38.20 27.33 -0.31
CA ASP A 11 37.01 27.34 -1.15
C ASP A 11 36.92 26.09 -2.04
N ILE A 12 38.06 25.62 -2.59
CA ILE A 12 38.11 24.38 -3.37
C ILE A 12 37.79 23.15 -2.49
N VAL A 13 38.33 23.10 -1.27
CA VAL A 13 38.05 21.99 -0.33
C VAL A 13 36.58 22.00 0.11
N LEU A 14 36.01 23.16 0.38
CA LEU A 14 34.59 23.29 0.73
C LEU A 14 33.68 22.91 -0.45
N ALA A 15 34.03 23.34 -1.66
CA ALA A 15 33.26 22.99 -2.85
C ALA A 15 33.28 21.48 -3.11
N THR A 16 34.46 20.85 -3.02
CA THR A 16 34.59 19.40 -3.24
C THR A 16 33.87 18.58 -2.17
N THR A 17 34.00 18.95 -0.89
CA THR A 17 33.29 18.27 0.20
C THR A 17 31.77 18.43 0.08
N ALA A 18 31.27 19.62 -0.29
CA ALA A 18 29.85 19.84 -0.52
C ALA A 18 29.28 18.95 -1.62
N VAL A 19 30.00 18.80 -2.74
CA VAL A 19 29.59 17.91 -3.85
C VAL A 19 29.56 16.45 -3.39
N VAL A 20 30.59 15.99 -2.69
CA VAL A 20 30.66 14.62 -2.16
C VAL A 20 29.50 14.37 -1.18
N SER A 21 29.26 15.27 -0.23
CA SER A 21 28.15 15.16 0.71
C SER A 21 26.79 15.13 0.03
N ALA A 22 26.57 15.94 -1.01
CA ALA A 22 25.33 15.92 -1.78
C ALA A 22 25.10 14.57 -2.48
N ILE A 23 26.14 13.98 -3.05
CA ILE A 23 26.08 12.64 -3.69
C ILE A 23 25.74 11.57 -2.64
N PHE A 24 26.41 11.59 -1.48
CA PHE A 24 26.13 10.65 -0.39
C PHE A 24 24.70 10.79 0.14
N ALA A 25 24.23 12.02 0.34
CA ALA A 25 22.87 12.30 0.79
C ALA A 25 21.84 11.76 -0.21
N PHE A 26 22.04 11.99 -1.51
CA PHE A 26 21.16 11.47 -2.55
C PHE A 26 21.16 9.93 -2.58
N TYR A 27 22.31 9.30 -2.44
CA TYR A 27 22.42 7.84 -2.37
C TYR A 27 21.72 7.27 -1.14
N GLN A 28 21.92 7.88 0.03
CA GLN A 28 21.30 7.48 1.28
C GLN A 28 19.78 7.65 1.24
N TRP A 29 19.29 8.74 0.64
CA TRP A 29 17.87 8.97 0.40
C TRP A 29 17.26 7.82 -0.41
N ASN A 30 17.86 7.51 -1.56
CA ASN A 30 17.36 6.44 -2.44
C ASN A 30 17.38 5.07 -1.76
N LYS A 31 18.41 4.78 -0.95
CA LYS A 31 18.48 3.56 -0.15
C LYS A 31 17.40 3.54 0.94
N SER A 32 17.20 4.64 1.65
CA SER A 32 16.18 4.77 2.70
C SER A 32 14.78 4.57 2.13
N VAL A 33 14.45 5.18 0.98
CA VAL A 33 13.17 4.97 0.30
C VAL A 33 12.93 3.48 -0.02
N LYS A 34 13.94 2.78 -0.54
CA LYS A 34 13.83 1.34 -0.83
C LYS A 34 13.60 0.51 0.44
N VAL A 35 14.37 0.78 1.50
CA VAL A 35 14.25 0.06 2.78
C VAL A 35 12.88 0.31 3.41
N ASN A 36 12.41 1.56 3.44
CA ASN A 36 11.08 1.91 3.96
C ASN A 36 9.95 1.22 3.19
N SER A 37 10.04 1.15 1.86
CA SER A 37 9.09 0.41 1.02
C SER A 37 9.10 -1.10 1.35
N SER A 38 10.28 -1.70 1.53
CA SER A 38 10.39 -3.12 1.92
C SER A 38 9.82 -3.40 3.31
N MET A 39 10.07 -2.53 4.29
CA MET A 39 9.51 -2.66 5.64
C MET A 39 7.99 -2.55 5.62
N ALA A 40 7.43 -1.56 4.91
CA ALA A 40 5.97 -1.42 4.78
C ALA A 40 5.32 -2.67 4.16
N ASN A 41 5.92 -3.24 3.10
CA ASN A 41 5.43 -4.48 2.50
C ASN A 41 5.52 -5.66 3.47
N TYR A 42 6.62 -5.79 4.19
CA TYR A 42 6.81 -6.86 5.17
C TYR A 42 5.76 -6.78 6.28
N ASP A 43 5.51 -5.60 6.84
CA ASP A 43 4.54 -5.42 7.92
C ASP A 43 3.11 -5.76 7.48
N ILE A 44 2.73 -5.35 6.26
CA ILE A 44 1.41 -5.67 5.71
C ILE A 44 1.27 -7.16 5.48
N ILE A 45 2.29 -7.82 4.89
CA ILE A 45 2.27 -9.27 4.69
C ILE A 45 2.20 -9.96 6.06
N LYS A 46 3.02 -9.59 7.03
CA LYS A 46 3.02 -10.19 8.36
C LYS A 46 1.63 -10.11 9.02
N ASP A 47 0.96 -8.97 8.94
CA ASP A 47 -0.37 -8.80 9.52
C ASP A 47 -1.46 -9.52 8.70
N LEU A 48 -1.32 -9.58 7.38
CA LEU A 48 -2.20 -10.32 6.49
C LEU A 48 -2.17 -11.83 6.78
N TYR A 49 -0.98 -12.35 7.12
CA TYR A 49 -0.76 -13.74 7.49
C TYR A 49 -1.02 -14.01 8.99
N SER A 50 -1.65 -13.08 9.71
CA SER A 50 -2.20 -13.39 11.04
C SER A 50 -3.31 -14.45 10.93
N ASP A 51 -3.40 -15.34 11.92
CA ASP A 51 -4.26 -16.55 11.86
C ASP A 51 -5.71 -16.25 11.43
N HIS A 52 -6.29 -15.14 11.91
CA HIS A 52 -7.67 -14.77 11.58
C HIS A 52 -7.85 -14.28 10.13
N LEU A 53 -6.92 -13.45 9.62
CA LEU A 53 -7.02 -12.94 8.25
C LEU A 53 -6.61 -13.99 7.23
N MET A 54 -5.65 -14.84 7.58
CA MET A 54 -5.21 -15.93 6.72
C MET A 54 -6.34 -16.92 6.44
N ASN A 55 -7.13 -17.29 7.46
CA ASN A 55 -8.31 -18.13 7.27
C ASN A 55 -9.33 -17.47 6.34
N LEU A 56 -9.59 -16.18 6.52
CA LEU A 56 -10.50 -15.43 5.64
C LEU A 56 -10.01 -15.38 4.19
N LEU A 57 -8.71 -15.20 3.97
CA LEU A 57 -8.11 -15.23 2.63
C LEU A 57 -8.28 -16.59 1.96
N TYR A 58 -8.10 -17.69 2.71
CA TYR A 58 -8.33 -19.03 2.19
C TYR A 58 -9.80 -19.28 1.86
N GLU A 59 -10.74 -18.79 2.68
CA GLU A 59 -12.17 -18.86 2.35
C GLU A 59 -12.46 -18.11 1.04
N ILE A 60 -11.91 -16.90 0.87
CA ILE A 60 -12.04 -16.09 -0.37
C ILE A 60 -11.45 -16.83 -1.57
N ASP A 61 -10.28 -17.46 -1.39
CA ASP A 61 -9.60 -18.23 -2.44
C ASP A 61 -10.44 -19.45 -2.88
N ARG A 62 -11.11 -20.09 -1.93
CA ARG A 62 -11.95 -21.27 -2.17
C ARG A 62 -13.41 -20.92 -2.43
N GLU A 63 -13.70 -19.79 -3.09
CA GLU A 63 -14.99 -19.20 -3.49
C GLU A 63 -16.29 -19.87 -2.97
N THR A 64 -16.49 -21.17 -3.21
CA THR A 64 -17.49 -22.04 -2.56
C THR A 64 -17.58 -21.97 -1.02
N GLU A 65 -16.50 -21.62 -0.32
CA GLU A 65 -16.46 -21.54 1.15
C GLU A 65 -16.72 -20.11 1.68
N PHE A 66 -16.61 -19.08 0.82
CA PHE A 66 -16.81 -17.70 1.23
C PHE A 66 -18.30 -17.38 1.34
N LYS A 67 -18.81 -17.36 2.57
CA LYS A 67 -20.20 -17.01 2.85
C LYS A 67 -20.47 -15.52 2.66
N LYS A 68 -21.71 -15.22 2.29
CA LYS A 68 -22.26 -13.86 2.23
C LYS A 68 -21.93 -13.06 3.49
N VAL A 69 -21.52 -11.82 3.28
CA VAL A 69 -21.18 -10.90 4.37
C VAL A 69 -22.44 -10.14 4.78
N GLU A 70 -22.90 -10.36 6.00
CA GLU A 70 -24.07 -9.69 6.57
C GLU A 70 -23.63 -8.59 7.56
N PHE A 71 -24.30 -7.44 7.50
CA PHE A 71 -24.08 -6.31 8.42
C PHE A 71 -24.38 -6.68 9.87
N GLY A 72 -23.58 -6.14 10.80
CA GLY A 72 -23.68 -6.36 12.24
C GLY A 72 -23.05 -7.66 12.74
N THR A 73 -22.37 -8.43 11.89
CA THR A 73 -21.81 -9.74 12.26
C THR A 73 -20.34 -9.67 12.65
N GLY A 74 -19.85 -10.69 13.38
CA GLY A 74 -18.41 -10.83 13.64
C GLY A 74 -17.58 -11.00 12.35
N ARG A 75 -18.20 -11.53 11.28
CA ARG A 75 -17.59 -11.71 9.96
C ARG A 75 -17.38 -10.39 9.24
N GLU A 76 -18.35 -9.48 9.32
CA GLU A 76 -18.25 -8.10 8.81
C GLU A 76 -16.96 -7.43 9.30
N LYS A 77 -16.70 -7.46 10.61
CA LYS A 77 -15.50 -6.85 11.20
C LYS A 77 -14.19 -7.39 10.63
N LEU A 78 -14.14 -8.69 10.34
CA LEU A 78 -12.96 -9.31 9.74
C LEU A 78 -12.80 -8.90 8.27
N VAL A 79 -13.91 -8.85 7.53
CA VAL A 79 -13.96 -8.39 6.14
C VAL A 79 -13.57 -6.92 6.06
N ASP A 80 -14.12 -6.04 6.89
CA ASP A 80 -13.76 -4.63 6.95
C ASP A 80 -12.30 -4.42 7.28
N LYS A 81 -11.75 -5.21 8.23
CA LYS A 81 -10.32 -5.17 8.56
C LYS A 81 -9.47 -5.57 7.35
N LEU A 82 -9.87 -6.58 6.59
CA LEU A 82 -9.18 -7.00 5.38
C LEU A 82 -9.29 -5.92 4.28
N LEU A 83 -10.48 -5.39 4.03
CA LEU A 83 -10.72 -4.37 3.00
C LEU A 83 -10.01 -3.06 3.31
N ALA A 84 -9.95 -2.64 4.58
CA ALA A 84 -9.17 -1.47 4.98
C ALA A 84 -7.67 -1.63 4.67
N LYS A 85 -7.14 -2.85 4.82
CA LYS A 85 -5.75 -3.16 4.41
C LYS A 85 -5.58 -3.10 2.91
N MET A 86 -6.51 -3.68 2.15
CA MET A 86 -6.42 -3.70 0.69
C MET A 86 -6.61 -2.30 0.09
N GLU A 87 -7.48 -1.48 0.66
CA GLU A 87 -7.61 -0.06 0.34
C GLU A 87 -6.28 0.67 0.55
N HIS A 88 -5.62 0.43 1.68
CA HIS A 88 -4.32 1.03 1.95
C HIS A 88 -3.24 0.55 0.95
N VAL A 89 -3.24 -0.74 0.59
CA VAL A 89 -2.35 -1.28 -0.46
C VAL A 89 -2.63 -0.61 -1.81
N CYS A 90 -3.89 -0.44 -2.20
CA CYS A 90 -4.28 0.28 -3.41
C CYS A 90 -3.81 1.73 -3.39
N TRP A 91 -3.98 2.44 -2.26
CA TRP A 91 -3.48 3.80 -2.10
C TRP A 91 -1.96 3.87 -2.27
N MET A 92 -1.19 2.99 -1.63
CA MET A 92 0.28 2.97 -1.77
C MET A 92 0.74 2.65 -3.20
N LEU A 93 0.02 1.79 -3.91
CA LEU A 93 0.26 1.51 -5.33
C LEU A 93 0.01 2.76 -6.19
N ASN A 94 -1.10 3.47 -5.94
CA ASN A 94 -1.44 4.70 -6.64
C ASN A 94 -0.42 5.83 -6.39
N GLN A 95 0.16 5.89 -5.19
CA GLN A 95 1.23 6.83 -4.85
C GLN A 95 2.63 6.39 -5.33
N GLY A 96 2.77 5.18 -5.90
CA GLY A 96 4.06 4.63 -6.33
C GLY A 96 5.04 4.30 -5.21
N ILE A 97 4.57 4.27 -3.94
CA ILE A 97 5.35 3.90 -2.75
C ILE A 97 5.76 2.42 -2.86
N ILE A 98 4.83 1.59 -3.32
CA ILE A 98 5.06 0.19 -3.67
C ILE A 98 4.76 0.02 -5.15
N LYS A 99 5.45 -0.93 -5.80
CA LYS A 99 5.27 -1.23 -7.22
C LYS A 99 4.75 -2.65 -7.38
N GLU A 100 3.81 -2.86 -8.30
CA GLU A 100 3.22 -4.18 -8.54
C GLU A 100 4.29 -5.25 -8.82
N LYS A 101 5.25 -4.93 -9.69
CA LYS A 101 6.34 -5.83 -10.10
C LYS A 101 7.20 -6.40 -8.97
N ASN A 102 7.22 -5.75 -7.81
CA ASN A 102 8.05 -6.15 -6.67
C ASN A 102 7.20 -6.78 -5.54
N ASN A 103 5.87 -6.87 -5.70
CA ASN A 103 4.93 -7.20 -4.62
C ASN A 103 3.93 -8.29 -5.02
N ASN A 104 4.41 -9.32 -5.73
CA ASN A 104 3.57 -10.35 -6.33
C ASN A 104 2.58 -11.01 -5.35
N VAL A 105 2.97 -11.25 -4.09
CA VAL A 105 2.08 -11.83 -3.07
C VAL A 105 0.92 -10.90 -2.71
N LEU A 106 1.19 -9.61 -2.51
CA LEU A 106 0.14 -8.62 -2.23
C LEU A 106 -0.76 -8.44 -3.44
N ILE A 107 -0.19 -8.39 -4.64
CA ILE A 107 -0.96 -8.28 -5.89
C ILE A 107 -1.82 -9.52 -6.14
N TYR A 108 -1.32 -10.71 -5.82
CA TYR A 108 -2.09 -11.95 -5.87
C TYR A 108 -3.34 -11.84 -4.99
N TRP A 109 -3.18 -11.55 -3.70
CA TRP A 109 -4.31 -11.46 -2.76
C TRP A 109 -5.27 -10.34 -3.12
N LEU A 110 -4.75 -9.16 -3.47
CA LEU A 110 -5.55 -8.03 -3.92
C LEU A 110 -6.41 -8.41 -5.12
N ASN A 111 -5.84 -9.11 -6.10
CA ASN A 111 -6.57 -9.54 -7.29
C ASN A 111 -7.64 -10.60 -6.98
N ARG A 112 -7.39 -11.52 -6.04
CA ARG A 112 -8.37 -12.53 -5.60
C ARG A 112 -9.53 -11.89 -4.86
N ILE A 113 -9.26 -10.96 -3.95
CA ILE A 113 -10.27 -10.19 -3.21
C ILE A 113 -11.11 -9.36 -4.18
N CYS A 114 -10.48 -8.64 -5.11
CA CYS A 114 -11.18 -7.82 -6.10
C CYS A 114 -12.04 -8.65 -7.06
N ALA A 115 -11.70 -9.92 -7.30
CA ALA A 115 -12.46 -10.80 -8.19
C ALA A 115 -13.60 -11.55 -7.49
N ASN A 116 -13.65 -11.54 -6.15
CA ASN A 116 -14.66 -12.25 -5.39
C ASN A 116 -16.01 -11.50 -5.43
N LYS A 117 -17.06 -12.17 -5.94
CA LYS A 117 -18.38 -11.57 -6.14
C LYS A 117 -19.05 -11.10 -4.85
N GLU A 118 -18.94 -11.87 -3.78
CA GLU A 118 -19.53 -11.53 -2.49
C GLU A 118 -18.87 -10.29 -1.88
N ILE A 119 -17.54 -10.14 -2.07
CA ILE A 119 -16.83 -8.92 -1.68
C ILE A 119 -17.28 -7.71 -2.50
N GLN A 120 -17.49 -7.87 -3.82
CA GLN A 120 -17.99 -6.79 -4.68
C GLN A 120 -19.42 -6.37 -4.29
N GLU A 121 -20.29 -7.32 -3.99
CA GLU A 121 -21.65 -7.06 -3.50
C GLU A 121 -21.59 -6.34 -2.15
N TYR A 122 -20.75 -6.80 -1.23
CA TYR A 122 -20.57 -6.16 0.08
C TYR A 122 -20.07 -4.71 -0.05
N LEU A 123 -19.05 -4.45 -0.86
CA LEU A 123 -18.54 -3.10 -1.12
C LEU A 123 -19.64 -2.18 -1.70
N SER A 124 -20.46 -2.71 -2.61
CA SER A 124 -21.59 -1.96 -3.20
C SER A 124 -22.64 -1.61 -2.14
N ASN A 125 -22.94 -2.53 -1.22
CA ASN A 125 -23.87 -2.29 -0.12
C ASN A 125 -23.32 -1.26 0.87
N VAL A 126 -22.04 -1.35 1.24
CA VAL A 126 -21.38 -0.36 2.11
C VAL A 126 -21.43 1.02 1.48
N LYS A 127 -21.09 1.14 0.19
CA LYS A 127 -21.14 2.40 -0.54
C LYS A 127 -22.55 3.01 -0.51
N ALA A 128 -23.56 2.22 -0.85
CA ALA A 128 -24.95 2.67 -0.84
C ALA A 128 -25.37 3.17 0.55
N GLU A 129 -24.91 2.54 1.62
CA GLU A 129 -25.24 2.96 2.99
C GLU A 129 -24.52 4.24 3.41
N VAL A 130 -23.23 4.38 3.08
CA VAL A 130 -22.43 5.57 3.40
C VAL A 130 -22.89 6.78 2.58
N GLU A 131 -23.28 6.59 1.32
CA GLU A 131 -23.80 7.65 0.45
C GLU A 131 -25.16 8.18 0.92
N LYS A 132 -26.04 7.32 1.49
CA LYS A 132 -27.29 7.78 2.15
C LYS A 132 -27.02 8.75 3.30
N GLN A 133 -25.87 8.61 3.96
CA GLN A 133 -25.45 9.47 5.06
C GLN A 133 -24.72 10.73 4.56
N GLY A 134 -24.57 10.92 3.24
CA GLY A 134 -23.88 12.06 2.64
C GLY A 134 -22.35 11.96 2.70
N HIS A 135 -21.80 10.78 2.99
CA HIS A 135 -20.36 10.54 3.06
C HIS A 135 -19.85 9.79 1.82
N LYS A 136 -18.53 9.85 1.59
CA LYS A 136 -17.88 9.07 0.52
C LYS A 136 -17.48 7.69 1.04
N THR A 137 -17.54 6.69 0.17
CA THR A 137 -17.03 5.34 0.46
C THR A 137 -15.59 5.37 0.98
N PRO A 138 -15.27 4.65 2.07
CA PRO A 138 -13.89 4.54 2.56
C PRO A 138 -13.00 3.67 1.65
N TYR A 139 -13.58 2.96 0.67
CA TYR A 139 -12.88 1.98 -0.18
C TYR A 139 -12.69 2.47 -1.63
N GLN A 140 -12.50 3.77 -1.82
CA GLN A 140 -12.48 4.39 -3.14
C GLN A 140 -11.34 3.86 -4.03
N ASN A 141 -10.14 3.63 -3.48
CA ASN A 141 -9.01 3.15 -4.28
C ASN A 141 -9.21 1.68 -4.70
N LEU A 142 -9.80 0.87 -3.82
CA LEU A 142 -10.13 -0.52 -4.07
C LEU A 142 -11.24 -0.65 -5.14
N GLU A 143 -12.31 0.13 -5.01
CA GLU A 143 -13.38 0.22 -6.02
C GLU A 143 -12.82 0.59 -7.40
N ASN A 144 -12.00 1.64 -7.47
CA ASN A 144 -11.38 2.07 -8.72
C ASN A 144 -10.56 0.95 -9.38
N ARG A 145 -9.91 0.10 -8.59
CA ARG A 145 -9.14 -1.04 -9.11
C ARG A 145 -10.03 -2.13 -9.68
N ILE A 146 -11.17 -2.41 -9.03
CA ILE A 146 -12.17 -3.37 -9.53
C ILE A 146 -12.68 -2.91 -10.90
N TYR A 147 -13.19 -1.67 -11.01
CA TYR A 147 -13.75 -1.15 -12.26
C TYR A 147 -12.72 -0.96 -13.38
N LYS A 148 -11.45 -0.73 -13.05
CA LYS A 148 -10.37 -0.64 -14.05
C LYS A 148 -10.03 -1.99 -14.68
N LYS A 149 -10.33 -3.11 -14.01
CA LYS A 149 -10.05 -4.46 -14.49
C LYS A 149 -11.15 -5.01 -15.42
N GLU A 150 -12.33 -4.40 -15.40
CA GLU A 150 -13.49 -4.78 -16.22
C GLU A 150 -13.51 -4.08 -17.60
N ARG A 151 -12.57 -3.17 -17.87
CA ARG A 151 -12.34 -2.54 -19.18
C ARG A 151 -11.11 -3.12 -19.87
#